data_AF-A0A9X6GDA3-F1
#
_entry.id   AF-A0A9X6GDA3-F1
#
_cell.length_a   1.000
_cell.length_b   1.000
_cell.length_c   1.000
_cell.angle_alpha   90.00
_cell.angle_beta   90.00
_cell.angle_gamma   90.00
#
_symmetry.space_group_name_H-M   'P 1'
#
loop_
_entity.id
_entity.type
_entity.pdbx_description
1 polymer ?
#
loop_
_entity_poly.entity_id
_entity_poly.type
_entity_poly.pdbx_seq_one_letter_code
_entity_poly.pdbx_strand_id
1 'polypeptide(L)'
;MGTYLLSIKTAFLIFLIVVAIVSIPFLLWQYKKYGYIHYFHTFIVYSLLLYGISAYCLVIFPLPDTFNTCSIQKAGMQHYSLVPFTFVTDFLRETNIVWNSPITYSNIFKERGFIQVTCNMLLLFPLGIYLRYYFCYKILQTLLIISSISLFFEITQLTGVYGLYNCPYRLFDIDDIILNIGGGIIGFYVVSIIFYNKKIIYKNSYIKNSKA
;
A
#
# COMPACT_ATOMS: atom_id res chain seq x y z
N MET A 1 13.93 2.19 13.16
CA MET A 1 14.61 2.32 11.86
C MET A 1 15.07 0.99 11.27
N GLY A 2 15.70 0.08 12.04
CA GLY A 2 16.19 -1.21 11.51
C GLY A 2 15.12 -2.12 10.91
N THR A 3 13.92 -2.15 11.48
CA THR A 3 12.80 -2.99 11.01
C THR A 3 12.28 -2.59 9.62
N TYR A 4 12.11 -1.29 9.35
CA TYR A 4 11.70 -0.81 8.02
C TYR A 4 12.77 -1.06 6.95
N LEU A 5 14.05 -0.88 7.31
CA LEU A 5 15.16 -1.18 6.41
C LEU A 5 15.22 -2.66 6.03
N LEU A 6 14.91 -3.56 6.98
CA LEU A 6 14.79 -4.99 6.69
C LEU A 6 13.70 -5.23 5.65
N SER A 7 12.49 -4.69 5.84
CA SER A 7 11.37 -4.85 4.91
C SER A 7 11.70 -4.37 3.50
N ILE A 8 12.38 -3.22 3.37
CA ILE A 8 12.76 -2.66 2.06
C ILE A 8 13.82 -3.53 1.39
N LYS A 9 14.83 -4.00 2.13
CA LYS A 9 15.88 -4.88 1.58
C LYS A 9 15.32 -6.23 1.13
N THR A 10 14.46 -6.85 1.94
CA THR A 10 13.82 -8.12 1.59
C THR A 10 12.91 -7.96 0.38
N ALA A 11 12.13 -6.88 0.32
CA ALA A 11 11.29 -6.58 -0.83
C ALA A 11 12.11 -6.44 -2.12
N PHE A 12 13.24 -5.75 -2.06
CA PHE A 12 14.13 -5.59 -3.21
C PHE A 12 14.72 -6.93 -3.68
N LEU A 13 15.16 -7.79 -2.76
CA LEU A 13 15.67 -9.12 -3.10
C LEU A 13 14.59 -10.02 -3.74
N ILE A 14 13.39 -10.06 -3.15
CA ILE A 14 12.25 -10.81 -3.71
C ILE A 14 11.89 -10.25 -5.09
N PHE A 15 11.89 -8.93 -5.26
CA PHE A 15 11.66 -8.27 -6.53
C PHE A 15 12.64 -8.72 -7.61
N LEU A 16 13.95 -8.82 -7.33
CA LEU A 16 14.93 -9.30 -8.31
C LEU A 16 14.61 -10.72 -8.80
N ILE A 17 14.21 -11.60 -7.89
CA ILE A 17 13.82 -12.99 -8.21
C ILE A 17 12.55 -13.00 -9.06
N VAL A 18 11.50 -12.28 -8.61
CA VAL A 18 10.22 -12.21 -9.31
C VAL A 18 10.38 -11.62 -10.70
N VAL A 19 11.15 -10.53 -10.83
CA VAL A 19 11.44 -9.91 -12.12
C VAL A 19 12.22 -10.87 -13.02
N ALA A 20 13.22 -11.60 -12.53
CA ALA A 20 13.94 -12.57 -13.36
C ALA A 20 13.00 -13.62 -13.98
N ILE A 21 12.02 -14.10 -13.20
CA ILE A 21 11.03 -15.11 -13.63
C ILE A 21 9.98 -14.49 -14.57
N VAL A 22 9.42 -13.33 -14.21
CA VAL A 22 8.29 -12.72 -14.92
C VAL A 22 8.73 -11.96 -16.17
N SER A 23 9.98 -11.48 -16.23
CA SER A 23 10.44 -10.63 -17.33
C SER A 23 10.43 -11.35 -18.67
N ILE A 24 10.94 -12.57 -18.74
CA ILE A 24 10.99 -13.33 -20.00
C ILE A 24 9.59 -13.55 -20.60
N PRO A 25 8.61 -14.15 -19.88
CA PRO A 25 7.28 -14.35 -20.44
C PRO A 25 6.57 -13.03 -20.75
N PHE A 26 6.75 -11.99 -19.92
CA PHE A 26 6.16 -10.68 -20.16
C PHE A 26 6.71 -10.01 -21.42
N LEU A 27 8.03 -9.97 -21.60
CA LEU A 27 8.68 -9.36 -22.76
C LEU A 27 8.37 -10.14 -24.04
N LEU A 28 8.33 -11.48 -23.99
CA LEU A 28 7.92 -12.31 -25.12
C LEU A 28 6.45 -12.06 -25.51
N TRP A 29 5.55 -11.94 -24.53
CA TRP A 29 4.16 -11.60 -24.79
C TRP A 29 4.02 -10.20 -25.41
N GLN A 30 4.75 -9.22 -24.88
CA GLN A 30 4.74 -7.85 -25.39
C GLN A 30 5.25 -7.78 -26.84
N TYR A 31 6.38 -8.45 -27.12
CA TYR A 31 6.93 -8.53 -28.47
C TYR A 31 5.98 -9.22 -29.44
N LYS A 32 5.36 -10.35 -29.04
CA LYS A 32 4.36 -11.05 -29.88
C LYS A 32 3.12 -10.23 -30.15
N LYS A 33 2.63 -9.47 -29.17
CA LYS A 33 1.38 -8.71 -29.27
C LYS A 33 1.54 -7.38 -29.98
N TYR A 34 2.65 -6.68 -29.78
CA TYR A 34 2.85 -5.31 -30.26
C TYR A 34 3.97 -5.18 -31.31
N GLY A 35 4.77 -6.23 -31.54
CA GLY A 35 5.90 -6.23 -32.49
C GLY A 35 7.16 -5.52 -31.99
N TYR A 36 7.11 -4.87 -30.81
CA TYR A 36 8.24 -4.19 -30.18
C TYR A 36 8.04 -4.12 -28.65
N ILE A 37 9.12 -3.82 -27.93
CA ILE A 37 9.09 -3.64 -26.47
C ILE A 37 8.94 -2.15 -26.17
N HIS A 38 7.82 -1.77 -25.55
CA HIS A 38 7.53 -0.38 -25.17
C HIS A 38 8.11 -0.08 -23.79
N TYR A 39 9.29 0.56 -23.74
CA TYR A 39 10.05 0.81 -22.52
C TYR A 39 9.24 1.44 -21.38
N PHE A 40 8.41 2.46 -21.67
CA PHE A 40 7.61 3.12 -20.64
C PHE A 40 6.53 2.20 -20.03
N HIS A 41 5.97 1.28 -20.83
CA HIS A 41 4.96 0.34 -20.36
C HIS A 41 5.61 -0.73 -19.47
N THR A 42 6.76 -1.24 -19.92
CA THR A 42 7.61 -2.15 -19.15
C THR A 42 8.03 -1.53 -17.81
N PHE A 43 8.45 -0.27 -17.82
CA PHE A 43 8.80 0.48 -16.60
C PHE A 43 7.64 0.55 -15.61
N ILE A 44 6.43 0.92 -16.07
CA ILE A 44 5.23 1.00 -15.20
C ILE A 44 4.89 -0.37 -14.60
N VAL A 45 4.96 -1.44 -15.39
CA VAL A 45 4.66 -2.79 -14.90
C VAL A 45 5.67 -3.23 -13.84
N TYR A 46 6.96 -3.00 -14.07
CA TYR A 46 8.00 -3.34 -13.09
C TYR A 46 7.94 -2.46 -11.84
N SER A 47 7.62 -1.17 -11.97
CA SER A 47 7.42 -0.29 -10.82
C SER A 47 6.19 -0.69 -10.00
N LEU A 48 5.12 -1.16 -10.66
CA LEU A 48 3.93 -1.71 -9.99
C LEU A 48 4.25 -3.01 -9.24
N LEU A 49 5.07 -3.90 -9.83
CA LEU A 49 5.53 -5.13 -9.17
C LEU A 49 6.40 -4.82 -7.94
N LEU A 50 7.40 -3.95 -8.09
CA LEU A 50 8.25 -3.53 -6.97
C LEU A 50 7.41 -2.92 -5.85
N TYR A 51 6.47 -2.03 -6.21
CA TYR A 51 5.52 -1.43 -5.28
C TYR A 51 4.71 -2.50 -4.52
N GLY A 52 4.08 -3.44 -5.23
CA GLY A 52 3.23 -4.46 -4.62
C GLY A 52 4.00 -5.35 -3.64
N ILE A 53 5.21 -5.78 -4.02
CA ILE A 53 6.10 -6.57 -3.17
C ILE A 53 6.53 -5.77 -1.94
N SER A 54 6.88 -4.49 -2.13
CA SER A 54 7.28 -3.60 -1.04
C SER A 54 6.15 -3.35 -0.05
N ALA A 55 4.95 -3.07 -0.54
CA ALA A 55 3.76 -2.87 0.28
C ALA A 55 3.46 -4.13 1.12
N TYR A 56 3.48 -5.31 0.48
CA TYR A 56 3.28 -6.59 1.18
C TYR A 56 4.33 -6.82 2.27
N CYS A 57 5.62 -6.59 1.99
CA CYS A 57 6.69 -6.73 2.97
C CYS A 57 6.54 -5.75 4.14
N LEU A 58 6.20 -4.49 3.88
CA LEU A 58 5.99 -3.48 4.93
C LEU A 58 4.83 -3.87 5.86
N VAL A 59 3.77 -4.45 5.29
CA VAL A 59 2.58 -4.91 6.03
C VAL A 59 2.86 -6.18 6.85
N ILE A 60 3.79 -7.03 6.46
CA ILE A 60 4.00 -8.32 7.16
C ILE A 60 5.15 -8.26 8.16
N PHE A 61 6.23 -7.54 7.86
CA PHE A 61 7.41 -7.51 8.70
C PHE A 61 7.30 -6.50 9.86
N PRO A 62 7.93 -6.77 11.01
CA PRO A 62 8.82 -7.92 11.27
C PRO A 62 8.03 -9.19 11.60
N LEU A 63 8.54 -10.33 11.12
CA LEU A 63 8.06 -11.64 11.52
C LEU A 63 8.61 -11.97 12.91
N PRO A 64 7.84 -12.65 13.78
CA PRO A 64 8.32 -13.05 15.09
C PRO A 64 9.32 -14.20 14.98
N ASP A 65 10.29 -14.26 15.90
CA ASP A 65 11.37 -15.25 15.90
C ASP A 65 10.89 -16.68 16.19
N THR A 66 9.69 -16.82 16.75
CA THR A 66 9.11 -18.10 17.16
C THR A 66 7.73 -18.30 16.55
N PHE A 67 7.44 -19.51 16.07
CA PHE A 67 6.11 -19.89 15.56
C PHE A 67 5.04 -19.99 16.66
N ASN A 68 5.44 -20.28 17.90
CA ASN A 68 4.53 -20.36 19.04
C ASN A 68 4.25 -18.97 19.67
N THR A 69 3.74 -18.05 18.88
CA THR A 69 3.46 -16.66 19.28
C THR A 69 2.47 -16.55 20.45
N CYS A 70 1.60 -17.54 20.65
CA CYS A 70 0.69 -17.56 21.80
C CYS A 70 1.44 -17.62 23.15
N SER A 71 2.62 -18.24 23.19
CA SER A 71 3.38 -18.43 24.44
C SER A 71 3.98 -17.13 25.00
N ILE A 72 4.15 -16.12 24.15
CA ILE A 72 4.69 -14.81 24.52
C ILE A 72 3.60 -13.75 24.73
N GLN A 73 2.33 -14.11 24.51
CA GLN A 73 1.19 -13.21 24.61
C GLN A 73 0.47 -13.38 25.96
N LYS A 74 -0.22 -12.32 26.41
CA LYS A 74 -1.03 -12.39 27.63
C LYS A 74 -2.29 -13.23 27.37
N ALA A 75 -2.69 -14.04 28.34
CA ALA A 75 -3.91 -14.83 28.26
C ALA A 75 -5.13 -13.93 28.04
N GLY A 76 -5.95 -14.25 27.03
CA GLY A 76 -7.17 -13.49 26.69
C GLY A 76 -6.92 -12.19 25.92
N MET A 77 -5.73 -11.99 25.33
CA MET A 77 -5.46 -10.85 24.46
C MET A 77 -6.45 -10.80 23.29
N GLN A 78 -7.05 -9.63 23.05
CA GLN A 78 -7.86 -9.38 21.85
C GLN A 78 -6.95 -9.06 20.66
N HIS A 79 -7.22 -9.67 19.52
CA HIS A 79 -6.42 -9.53 18.30
C HIS A 79 -7.08 -8.64 17.23
N TYR A 80 -8.11 -7.87 17.61
CA TYR A 80 -8.82 -6.98 16.71
C TYR A 80 -9.22 -5.67 17.41
N SER A 81 -9.19 -4.58 16.65
CA SER A 81 -9.77 -3.28 16.97
C SER A 81 -10.80 -2.92 15.89
N LEU A 82 -12.06 -2.80 16.30
CA LEU A 82 -13.18 -2.49 15.39
C LEU A 82 -13.78 -1.10 15.63
N VAL A 83 -13.21 -0.35 16.58
CA VAL A 83 -13.66 1.01 16.87
C VAL A 83 -12.95 1.94 15.90
N PRO A 84 -13.68 2.66 15.02
CA PRO A 84 -13.06 3.56 14.07
C PRO A 84 -12.62 4.86 14.76
N PHE A 85 -11.60 5.49 14.17
CA PHE A 85 -10.97 6.75 14.56
C PHE A 85 -10.32 6.75 15.94
N THR A 86 -9.90 5.58 16.44
CA THR A 86 -9.15 5.45 17.69
C THR A 86 -7.79 6.15 17.61
N PHE A 87 -7.17 6.16 16.43
CA PHE A 87 -5.93 6.92 16.19
C PHE A 87 -6.06 8.41 16.55
N VAL A 88 -7.23 9.02 16.38
CA VAL A 88 -7.46 10.43 16.72
C VAL A 88 -7.46 10.61 18.23
N THR A 89 -8.16 9.74 18.95
CA THR A 89 -8.23 9.80 20.40
C THR A 89 -6.88 9.51 21.05
N ASP A 90 -6.11 8.56 20.49
CA ASP A 90 -4.79 8.22 20.98
C ASP A 90 -3.79 9.35 20.68
N PHE A 91 -3.85 9.91 19.47
CA PHE A 91 -3.07 11.08 19.14
C PHE A 91 -3.36 12.25 20.09
N LEU A 92 -4.63 12.56 20.39
CA LEU A 92 -5.00 13.64 21.31
C LEU A 92 -4.56 13.38 22.76
N ARG A 93 -4.46 12.11 23.19
CA ARG A 93 -4.01 11.73 24.53
C ARG A 93 -2.49 11.79 24.67
N GLU A 94 -1.78 11.35 23.64
CA GLU A 94 -0.31 11.27 23.66
C GLU A 94 0.33 12.64 23.33
N THR A 95 -0.37 13.51 22.61
CA THR A 95 0.15 14.82 22.23
C THR A 95 0.00 15.86 23.35
N ASN A 96 1.08 16.09 24.07
CA ASN A 96 1.22 17.22 24.99
C ASN A 96 1.52 18.52 24.21
N ILE A 97 0.55 19.02 23.44
CA ILE A 97 0.71 20.26 22.66
C ILE A 97 0.54 21.46 23.57
N VAL A 98 1.64 22.17 23.82
CA VAL A 98 1.61 23.51 24.38
C VAL A 98 1.46 24.51 23.23
N TRP A 99 0.24 25.01 23.02
CA TRP A 99 -0.14 25.90 21.92
C TRP A 99 0.71 27.19 21.83
N ASN A 100 1.29 27.62 22.95
CA ASN A 100 2.10 28.84 23.07
C ASN A 100 3.57 28.67 22.64
N SER A 101 4.03 27.48 22.27
CA SER A 101 5.42 27.25 21.87
C SER A 101 5.48 26.51 20.53
N PRO A 102 5.83 27.20 19.42
CA PRO A 102 5.79 26.61 18.07
C PRO A 102 6.80 25.47 17.85
N ILE A 103 7.84 25.38 18.67
CA ILE A 103 8.81 24.28 18.69
C ILE A 103 8.13 22.93 19.00
N THR A 104 7.06 22.93 19.80
CA THR A 104 6.31 21.73 20.18
C THR A 104 5.59 21.08 19.00
N TYR A 105 5.24 21.85 17.94
CA TYR A 105 4.63 21.28 16.73
C TYR A 105 5.58 20.38 15.95
N SER A 106 6.90 20.60 16.02
CA SER A 106 7.87 19.75 15.35
C SER A 106 7.94 18.33 15.93
N ASN A 107 7.58 18.18 17.22
CA ASN A 107 7.56 16.89 17.89
C ASN A 107 6.40 16.01 17.41
N ILE A 108 5.30 16.61 16.94
CA ILE A 108 4.15 15.89 16.37
C ILE A 108 4.57 14.94 15.25
N PHE A 109 5.48 15.39 14.36
CA PHE A 109 5.96 14.57 13.24
C PHE A 109 6.80 13.35 13.68
N LYS A 110 7.26 13.33 14.95
CA LYS A 110 8.02 12.23 15.53
C LYS A 110 7.13 11.27 16.34
N GLU A 111 5.89 11.66 16.62
CA GLU A 111 4.95 10.82 17.38
C GLU A 111 4.59 9.56 16.61
N ARG A 112 4.45 8.45 17.35
CA ARG A 112 4.15 7.14 16.74
C ARG A 112 2.83 7.15 16.00
N GLY A 113 1.78 7.74 16.59
CA GLY A 113 0.47 7.85 15.96
C GLY A 113 0.53 8.62 14.63
N PHE A 114 1.27 9.73 14.57
CA PHE A 114 1.41 10.49 13.32
C PHE A 114 2.13 9.68 12.22
N ILE A 115 3.22 8.99 12.58
CA ILE A 115 3.98 8.17 11.64
C ILE A 115 3.11 7.02 11.12
N GLN A 116 2.35 6.35 11.98
CA GLN A 116 1.44 5.26 11.59
C GLN A 116 0.38 5.76 10.60
N VAL A 117 -0.31 6.85 10.94
CA VAL A 117 -1.34 7.46 10.09
C VAL A 117 -0.78 7.81 8.71
N THR A 118 0.37 8.48 8.70
CA THR A 118 1.03 8.88 7.46
C THR A 118 1.48 7.67 6.64
N CYS A 119 2.10 6.67 7.27
CA CYS A 119 2.57 5.48 6.58
C CYS A 119 1.42 4.65 5.98
N ASN A 120 0.31 4.47 6.69
CA ASN A 120 -0.86 3.77 6.16
C ASN A 120 -1.48 4.51 4.97
N MET A 121 -1.65 5.83 5.08
CA MET A 121 -2.11 6.62 3.94
C MET A 121 -1.14 6.51 2.74
N LEU A 122 0.17 6.57 2.98
CA LEU A 122 1.16 6.45 1.90
C LEU A 122 1.25 5.03 1.32
N LEU A 123 0.85 4.00 2.07
CA LEU A 123 0.94 2.60 1.65
C LEU A 123 0.15 2.34 0.36
N LEU A 124 -1.13 2.73 0.31
CA LEU A 124 -2.00 2.50 -0.86
C LEU A 124 -2.16 3.73 -1.76
N PHE A 125 -1.54 4.87 -1.41
CA PHE A 125 -1.52 6.06 -2.25
C PHE A 125 -0.99 5.79 -3.68
N PRO A 126 0.16 5.11 -3.89
CA PRO A 126 0.65 4.80 -5.24
C PRO A 126 -0.31 3.90 -6.03
N LEU A 127 -1.00 2.96 -5.38
CA LEU A 127 -2.01 2.13 -6.04
C LEU A 127 -3.14 2.98 -6.62
N GLY A 128 -3.63 3.97 -5.88
CA GLY A 128 -4.62 4.93 -6.39
C GLY A 128 -4.16 5.65 -7.66
N ILE A 129 -2.89 6.05 -7.70
CA ILE A 129 -2.25 6.65 -8.87
C ILE A 129 -2.27 5.66 -10.05
N TYR A 130 -1.78 4.43 -9.86
CA TYR A 130 -1.72 3.43 -10.94
C TYR A 130 -3.12 3.09 -11.49
N LEU A 131 -4.10 2.87 -10.62
CA LEU A 131 -5.47 2.54 -11.02
C LEU A 131 -6.10 3.65 -11.86
N ARG A 132 -5.83 4.92 -11.51
CA ARG A 132 -6.33 6.05 -12.30
C ARG A 132 -5.53 6.29 -13.57
N TYR A 133 -4.20 6.35 -13.46
CA TYR A 133 -3.30 6.79 -14.53
C TYR A 133 -3.18 5.73 -15.62
N TYR A 134 -2.90 4.49 -15.23
CA TYR A 134 -2.56 3.42 -16.17
C TYR A 134 -3.77 2.57 -16.55
N PHE A 135 -4.57 2.15 -15.56
CA PHE A 135 -5.76 1.32 -15.80
C PHE A 135 -7.02 2.13 -16.16
N CYS A 136 -6.95 3.46 -16.06
CA CYS A 136 -8.05 4.38 -16.37
C CYS A 136 -9.35 4.12 -15.58
N TYR A 137 -9.26 3.49 -14.40
CA TYR A 137 -10.42 3.10 -13.61
C TYR A 137 -11.22 4.31 -13.08
N LYS A 138 -12.50 4.05 -12.80
CA LYS A 138 -13.41 5.00 -12.14
C LYS A 138 -13.25 4.90 -10.61
N ILE A 139 -13.78 5.90 -9.89
CA ILE A 139 -13.66 5.96 -8.44
C ILE A 139 -14.23 4.70 -7.76
N LEU A 140 -15.37 4.18 -8.21
CA LEU A 140 -15.96 2.97 -7.62
C LEU A 140 -15.09 1.72 -7.79
N GLN A 141 -14.52 1.52 -8.98
CA GLN A 141 -13.59 0.41 -9.24
C GLN A 141 -12.32 0.57 -8.39
N THR A 142 -11.83 1.79 -8.27
CA THR A 142 -10.65 2.11 -7.47
C THR A 142 -10.89 1.84 -5.99
N LEU A 143 -12.04 2.29 -5.47
CA LEU A 143 -12.48 2.05 -4.10
C LEU A 143 -12.57 0.55 -3.81
N LEU A 144 -13.25 -0.22 -4.66
CA LEU A 144 -13.37 -1.67 -4.48
C LEU A 144 -12.00 -2.35 -4.40
N ILE A 145 -11.09 -2.04 -5.32
CA ILE A 145 -9.75 -2.65 -5.36
C ILE A 145 -8.92 -2.26 -4.13
N ILE A 146 -8.90 -0.97 -3.77
CA ILE A 146 -8.15 -0.47 -2.61
C ILE A 146 -8.70 -1.09 -1.32
N SER A 147 -10.03 -1.13 -1.15
CA SER A 147 -10.68 -1.75 0.00
C SER A 147 -10.37 -3.25 0.07
N SER A 148 -10.41 -3.97 -1.06
CA SER A 148 -10.06 -5.40 -1.09
C SER A 148 -8.61 -5.65 -0.74
N ILE A 149 -7.67 -4.83 -1.23
CA ILE A 149 -6.24 -4.99 -0.92
C ILE A 149 -5.97 -4.64 0.54
N SER A 150 -6.59 -3.58 1.06
CA SER A 150 -6.43 -3.23 2.47
C SER A 150 -7.01 -4.31 3.39
N LEU A 151 -8.19 -4.85 3.05
CA LEU A 151 -8.77 -5.96 3.81
C LEU A 151 -7.91 -7.22 3.71
N PHE A 152 -7.33 -7.50 2.54
CA PHE A 152 -6.40 -8.61 2.37
C PHE A 152 -5.19 -8.49 3.31
N PHE A 153 -4.64 -7.29 3.49
CA PHE A 153 -3.54 -7.06 4.44
C PHE A 153 -3.94 -7.37 5.87
N GLU A 154 -5.07 -6.84 6.34
CA GLU A 154 -5.54 -7.09 7.70
C GLU A 154 -5.88 -8.57 7.95
N ILE A 155 -6.54 -9.24 6.98
CA ILE A 155 -6.81 -10.67 7.08
C ILE A 155 -5.52 -11.47 7.13
N THR A 156 -4.52 -11.10 6.32
CA THR A 156 -3.22 -11.78 6.32
C THR A 156 -2.56 -11.69 7.70
N GLN A 157 -2.61 -10.54 8.35
CA GLN A 157 -2.09 -10.38 9.71
C GLN A 157 -2.93 -11.10 10.77
N LEU A 158 -4.26 -10.98 10.70
CA LEU A 158 -5.19 -11.61 11.64
C LEU A 158 -5.12 -13.12 11.60
N THR A 159 -4.86 -13.71 10.44
CA THR A 159 -4.64 -15.15 10.30
C THR A 159 -3.24 -15.58 10.76
N GLY A 160 -2.42 -14.64 11.22
CA GLY A 160 -1.02 -14.85 11.58
C GLY A 160 -0.12 -15.09 10.36
N VAL A 161 -0.56 -14.79 9.14
CA VAL A 161 -0.08 -15.36 7.87
C VAL A 161 -0.50 -16.82 7.77
N TYR A 162 -1.82 -17.01 7.60
CA TYR A 162 -2.47 -18.26 7.18
C TYR A 162 -2.14 -19.49 8.03
N GLY A 163 -1.97 -19.30 9.34
CA GLY A 163 -1.72 -20.39 10.29
C GLY A 163 -0.26 -20.85 10.38
N LEU A 164 0.68 -20.15 9.75
CA LEU A 164 2.11 -20.39 9.97
C LEU A 164 2.52 -20.11 11.43
N TYR A 165 1.84 -19.16 12.08
CA TYR A 165 2.03 -18.81 13.48
C TYR A 165 0.80 -19.18 14.29
N ASN A 166 1.00 -19.68 15.51
CA ASN A 166 -0.08 -20.22 16.35
C ASN A 166 -1.11 -19.14 16.74
N CYS A 167 -0.65 -17.90 16.91
CA CYS A 167 -1.50 -16.74 17.22
C CYS A 167 -1.13 -15.55 16.32
N PRO A 168 -2.07 -14.62 16.07
CA PRO A 168 -1.80 -13.39 15.34
C PRO A 168 -0.75 -12.57 16.07
N TYR A 169 0.28 -12.11 15.36
CA TYR A 169 1.35 -11.28 15.92
C TYR A 169 1.13 -9.78 15.66
N ARG A 170 0.07 -9.44 14.92
CA ARG A 170 -0.43 -8.08 14.71
C ARG A 170 -1.94 -8.04 14.98
N LEU A 171 -2.41 -6.86 15.35
CA LEU A 171 -3.81 -6.55 15.56
C LEU A 171 -4.47 -6.28 14.22
N PHE A 172 -5.63 -6.88 13.98
CA PHE A 172 -6.52 -6.43 12.91
C PHE A 172 -7.06 -5.05 13.31
N ASP A 173 -6.79 -4.01 12.51
CA ASP A 173 -7.19 -2.65 12.85
C ASP A 173 -8.06 -2.03 11.73
N ILE A 174 -9.29 -1.66 12.10
CA ILE A 174 -10.20 -0.97 11.18
C ILE A 174 -9.66 0.41 10.77
N ASP A 175 -8.87 1.06 11.62
CA ASP A 175 -8.27 2.36 11.31
C ASP A 175 -7.22 2.25 10.22
N ASP A 176 -6.42 1.18 10.23
CA ASP A 176 -5.46 0.89 9.16
C ASP A 176 -6.19 0.72 7.81
N ILE A 177 -7.36 0.06 7.79
CA ILE A 177 -8.20 -0.03 6.58
C ILE A 177 -8.68 1.34 6.11
N ILE A 178 -9.22 2.15 7.01
CA ILE A 178 -9.75 3.48 6.68
C ILE A 178 -8.63 4.37 6.12
N LEU A 179 -7.46 4.37 6.74
CA LEU A 179 -6.32 5.18 6.34
C LEU A 179 -5.73 4.74 5.00
N ASN A 180 -5.59 3.44 4.79
CA ASN A 180 -5.17 2.86 3.50
C ASN A 180 -6.15 3.24 2.38
N ILE A 181 -7.46 3.13 2.63
CA ILE A 181 -8.50 3.58 1.68
C ILE A 181 -8.38 5.07 1.39
N GLY A 182 -8.25 5.90 2.43
CA GLY A 182 -8.08 7.34 2.30
C GLY A 182 -6.86 7.69 1.44
N GLY A 183 -5.71 7.07 1.72
CA GLY A 183 -4.50 7.20 0.94
C GLY A 183 -4.67 6.91 -0.55
N GLY A 184 -5.26 5.75 -0.86
CA GLY A 184 -5.51 5.35 -2.24
C GLY A 184 -6.53 6.26 -2.97
N ILE A 185 -7.56 6.75 -2.29
CA ILE A 185 -8.50 7.74 -2.85
C ILE A 185 -7.76 9.06 -3.16
N ILE A 186 -6.91 9.53 -2.25
CA ILE A 186 -6.12 10.75 -2.48
C ILE A 186 -5.20 10.56 -3.70
N GLY A 187 -4.51 9.42 -3.81
CA GLY A 187 -3.69 9.10 -4.99
C GLY A 187 -4.48 9.12 -6.30
N PHE A 188 -5.69 8.57 -6.30
CA PHE A 188 -6.61 8.63 -7.45
C PHE A 188 -6.96 10.08 -7.83
N TYR A 189 -7.26 10.93 -6.85
CA TYR A 189 -7.64 12.32 -7.10
C TYR A 189 -6.46 13.18 -7.55
N VAL A 190 -5.27 12.96 -7.00
CA VAL A 190 -4.03 13.63 -7.45
C VAL A 190 -3.87 13.47 -8.97
N VAL A 191 -3.97 12.24 -9.48
CA VAL A 191 -3.91 12.00 -10.94
C VAL A 191 -5.11 12.61 -11.65
N SER A 192 -6.31 12.48 -11.09
CA SER A 192 -7.53 12.99 -11.72
C SER A 192 -7.50 14.52 -11.89
N ILE A 193 -6.90 15.24 -10.96
CA ILE A 193 -6.72 16.70 -11.00
C ILE A 193 -5.61 17.06 -11.99
N ILE A 194 -4.42 16.46 -11.85
CA ILE A 194 -3.25 16.77 -12.70
C ILE A 194 -3.55 16.46 -14.18
N PHE A 195 -4.24 15.36 -14.46
CA PHE A 195 -4.51 14.86 -15.81
C PHE A 195 -5.96 15.10 -16.27
N TYR A 196 -6.75 15.91 -15.55
CA TYR A 196 -8.15 16.22 -15.88
C TYR A 196 -8.32 16.61 -17.36
N ASN A 197 -7.39 17.41 -17.89
CA ASN A 197 -7.42 17.93 -19.26
C ASN A 197 -6.88 16.96 -20.33
N LYS A 198 -6.10 15.93 -19.97
CA LYS A 198 -5.46 15.02 -20.95
C LYS A 198 -6.39 13.88 -21.43
N LYS A 199 -7.50 13.64 -20.73
CA LYS A 199 -8.46 12.57 -21.08
C LYS A 199 -9.20 12.82 -22.41
N ILE A 200 -9.31 14.08 -22.84
CA ILE A 200 -9.84 14.46 -24.17
C ILE A 200 -8.86 14.08 -25.30
N ILE A 201 -7.55 14.11 -25.05
CA ILE A 201 -6.54 13.95 -26.10
C ILE A 201 -6.24 12.47 -26.39
N TYR A 202 -6.15 11.62 -25.36
CA TYR A 202 -5.81 10.19 -25.53
C TYR A 202 -6.97 9.33 -26.05
N LYS A 203 -8.22 9.66 -25.66
CA LYS A 203 -9.40 8.96 -26.19
C LYS A 203 -9.58 9.22 -27.70
N ASN A 204 -9.26 10.43 -28.17
CA ASN A 204 -9.33 10.77 -29.59
C ASN A 204 -8.19 10.16 -30.42
N SER A 205 -6.99 9.99 -29.86
CA SER A 205 -5.84 9.42 -30.60
C SER A 205 -5.92 7.90 -30.75
N TYR A 206 -6.41 7.16 -29.74
CA TYR A 206 -6.67 5.73 -29.88
C TYR A 206 -7.78 5.39 -30.88
N ILE A 207 -8.86 6.19 -30.93
CA ILE A 207 -9.98 6.00 -31.88
C ILE A 207 -9.54 6.34 -33.32
N LYS A 208 -8.60 7.27 -33.50
CA LYS A 208 -8.10 7.66 -34.83
C LYS A 208 -7.16 6.61 -35.41
N ASN A 209 -6.35 5.95 -34.57
CA ASN A 209 -5.44 4.88 -34.99
C ASN A 209 -6.08 3.50 -35.13
N SER A 210 -7.34 3.31 -34.71
CA SER A 210 -8.08 2.06 -34.91
C SER A 210 -9.00 2.10 -36.15
N LYS A 211 -9.02 3.21 -36.89
CA LYS A 211 -9.86 3.45 -38.07
C LYS A 211 -9.04 3.78 -39.34
N ALA A 212 -7.71 3.75 -39.25
CA ALA A 212 -6.77 3.85 -40.35
C ALA A 212 -6.02 2.53 -40.46
#